data_AF-A0A975EXH7-F1
#
_entry.id   AF-A0A975EXH7-F1
#
_cell.length_a   1.000
_cell.length_b   1.000
_cell.length_c   1.000
_cell.angle_alpha   90.00
_cell.angle_beta   90.00
_cell.angle_gamma   90.00
#
_symmetry.space_group_name_H-M   'P 1'
#
loop_
_entity.id
_entity.type
_entity.pdbx_description
1 polymer ?
#
loop_
_entity_poly.entity_id
_entity_poly.type
_entity_poly.pdbx_seq_one_letter_code
_entity_poly.pdbx_strand_id
1 'polypeptide(L)'
;MIHKILRFFYLNTYGFICLALGFIFIAVPLWTFSKFWLIPQGILSLIAFIFAYNLLGMWKDKIREYMILIERNKNEFRPDTFKIFMDAPCGRKITKAVLKDLGKPEEYKNLLIYKPKLKNLARDLC
;
A
#
# COMPACT_ATOMS: atom_id res chain seq x y z
N MET A 1 -15.16 16.47 -1.16
CA MET A 1 -15.30 15.29 -0.27
C MET A 1 -14.98 13.99 -1.01
N ILE A 2 -15.54 13.78 -2.21
CA ILE A 2 -15.31 12.60 -3.07
C ILE A 2 -13.82 12.30 -3.35
N HIS A 3 -13.00 13.31 -3.65
CA HIS A 3 -11.57 13.12 -3.89
C HIS A 3 -10.79 12.55 -2.68
N LYS A 4 -11.18 12.92 -1.45
CA LYS A 4 -10.54 12.38 -0.23
C LYS A 4 -10.90 10.90 -0.03
N ILE A 5 -12.15 10.54 -0.35
CA ILE A 5 -12.66 9.17 -0.24
C ILE A 5 -12.01 8.27 -1.31
N LEU A 6 -11.98 8.69 -2.57
CA LEU A 6 -11.31 7.92 -3.63
C LEU A 6 -9.82 7.71 -3.34
N ARG A 7 -9.17 8.72 -2.76
CA ARG A 7 -7.77 8.61 -2.34
C ARG A 7 -7.58 7.63 -1.18
N PHE A 8 -8.53 7.58 -0.23
CA PHE A 8 -8.55 6.55 0.81
C PHE A 8 -8.53 5.15 0.22
N PHE A 9 -9.41 4.87 -0.74
CA PHE A 9 -9.46 3.57 -1.42
C PHE A 9 -8.18 3.27 -2.21
N TYR A 10 -7.62 4.27 -2.90
CA TYR A 10 -6.41 4.08 -3.72
C TYR A 10 -5.15 3.80 -2.88
N LEU A 11 -4.97 4.51 -1.77
CA LEU A 11 -3.80 4.33 -0.90
C LEU A 11 -3.92 3.07 -0.04
N ASN A 12 -5.13 2.60 0.23
CA ASN A 12 -5.40 1.40 1.02
C ASN A 12 -5.77 0.17 0.19
N THR A 13 -5.61 0.19 -1.14
CA THR A 13 -6.01 -0.94 -2.00
C THR A 13 -5.40 -2.27 -1.54
N TYR A 14 -4.16 -2.28 -1.03
CA TYR A 14 -3.54 -3.50 -0.52
C TYR A 14 -4.23 -4.04 0.73
N GLY A 15 -4.65 -3.16 1.65
CA GLY A 15 -5.43 -3.57 2.82
C GLY A 15 -6.77 -4.18 2.42
N PHE A 16 -7.45 -3.59 1.42
CA PHE A 16 -8.69 -4.15 0.87
C PHE A 16 -8.49 -5.49 0.17
N ILE A 17 -7.37 -5.69 -0.54
CA ILE A 17 -7.03 -6.97 -1.16
C ILE A 17 -6.84 -8.04 -0.07
N CYS A 18 -6.08 -7.74 0.99
CA CYS A 18 -5.90 -8.67 2.12
C CYS A 18 -7.23 -8.99 2.81
N LEU A 19 -8.09 -7.99 2.99
CA LEU A 19 -9.42 -8.17 3.56
C LEU A 19 -10.30 -9.09 2.69
N ALA A 20 -10.31 -8.87 1.38
CA ALA A 20 -11.03 -9.72 0.43
C ALA A 20 -10.50 -11.15 0.43
N LEU A 21 -9.17 -11.34 0.49
CA LEU A 21 -8.57 -12.67 0.61
C LEU A 21 -8.99 -13.38 1.90
N GLY A 22 -9.03 -12.68 3.03
CA GLY A 22 -9.54 -13.24 4.29
C GLY A 22 -10.98 -13.76 4.17
N PHE A 23 -11.87 -12.98 3.52
CA PHE A 23 -13.24 -13.42 3.25
C PHE A 23 -13.30 -14.61 2.29
N ILE A 24 -12.50 -14.62 1.23
CA ILE A 24 -12.42 -15.76 0.29
C ILE A 24 -11.98 -17.02 1.04
N PHE A 25 -10.96 -16.92 1.91
CA PHE A 25 -10.51 -18.06 2.71
C PHE A 25 -11.60 -18.60 3.61
N ILE A 26 -12.48 -17.78 4.19
CA ILE A 26 -13.62 -18.26 4.99
C ILE A 26 -14.71 -18.86 4.10
N ALA A 27 -14.99 -18.25 2.95
CA ALA A 27 -16.10 -18.63 2.08
C ALA A 27 -15.88 -19.98 1.38
N VAL A 28 -14.63 -20.37 1.12
CA VAL A 28 -14.32 -21.66 0.48
C VAL A 28 -14.48 -22.81 1.49
N PRO A 29 -15.40 -23.77 1.27
CA PRO A 29 -15.70 -24.81 2.25
C PRO A 29 -14.71 -25.98 2.16
N LEU A 30 -13.43 -25.76 2.51
CA LEU A 30 -12.38 -26.80 2.45
C LEU A 30 -12.65 -27.99 3.39
N TRP A 31 -13.53 -27.82 4.39
CA TRP A 31 -14.00 -28.89 5.26
C TRP A 31 -14.72 -30.01 4.51
N THR A 32 -15.22 -29.76 3.30
CA THR A 32 -15.83 -30.78 2.44
C THR A 32 -14.82 -31.84 2.00
N PHE A 33 -13.53 -31.49 1.88
CA PHE A 33 -12.46 -32.42 1.56
C PHE A 33 -11.92 -33.13 2.80
N SER A 34 -11.58 -32.37 3.85
CA SER A 34 -11.15 -32.93 5.13
C SER A 34 -11.27 -31.91 6.25
N LYS A 35 -11.74 -32.35 7.42
CA LYS A 35 -11.82 -31.51 8.64
C LYS A 35 -10.44 -30.99 9.08
N PHE A 36 -9.36 -31.66 8.69
CA PHE A 36 -7.99 -31.21 8.98
C PHE A 36 -7.69 -29.83 8.39
N TRP A 37 -8.26 -29.48 7.23
CA TRP A 37 -8.01 -28.19 6.57
C TRP A 37 -8.63 -26.98 7.29
N LEU A 38 -9.56 -27.20 8.22
CA LEU A 38 -10.21 -26.10 8.97
C LEU A 38 -9.20 -25.27 9.77
N ILE A 39 -8.22 -25.92 10.39
CA ILE A 39 -7.21 -25.26 11.22
C ILE A 39 -6.30 -24.34 10.37
N PRO A 40 -5.60 -24.83 9.34
CA PRO A 40 -4.76 -23.96 8.50
C PRO A 40 -5.59 -22.90 7.75
N GLN A 41 -6.82 -23.20 7.33
CA GLN A 41 -7.73 -22.21 6.73
C GLN A 41 -8.06 -21.07 7.71
N GLY A 42 -8.39 -21.40 8.96
CA GLY A 42 -8.64 -20.42 10.01
C GLY A 42 -7.43 -19.55 10.30
N ILE A 43 -6.23 -20.15 10.37
CA ILE A 43 -4.96 -19.43 10.59
C ILE A 43 -4.67 -18.47 9.42
N LEU A 44 -4.77 -18.94 8.17
CA LEU A 44 -4.50 -18.12 6.97
C LEU A 44 -5.48 -16.94 6.87
N SER A 45 -6.76 -17.18 7.13
CA SER A 45 -7.78 -16.14 7.19
C SER A 45 -7.43 -15.10 8.26
N LEU A 46 -7.10 -15.54 9.48
CA LEU A 46 -6.76 -14.64 10.58
C LEU A 46 -5.52 -13.79 10.25
N ILE A 47 -4.48 -14.38 9.68
CA ILE A 47 -3.29 -13.67 9.22
C ILE A 47 -3.67 -12.60 8.19
N ALA A 48 -4.50 -12.93 7.20
CA ALA A 48 -4.95 -11.98 6.19
C ALA A 48 -5.72 -10.79 6.80
N PHE A 49 -6.60 -11.06 7.78
CA PHE A 49 -7.34 -10.00 8.49
C PHE A 49 -6.42 -9.12 9.35
N ILE A 50 -5.46 -9.70 10.06
CA ILE A 50 -4.49 -8.93 10.87
C ILE A 50 -3.66 -8.01 9.96
N PHE A 51 -3.17 -8.53 8.82
CA PHE A 51 -2.46 -7.70 7.85
C PHE A 51 -3.34 -6.59 7.27
N ALA A 52 -4.59 -6.90 6.92
CA ALA A 52 -5.54 -5.91 6.44
C ALA A 52 -5.79 -4.81 7.48
N TYR A 53 -6.02 -5.18 8.73
CA TYR A 53 -6.25 -4.25 9.84
C TYR A 53 -5.05 -3.32 10.05
N ASN A 54 -3.84 -3.88 10.12
CA ASN A 54 -2.61 -3.09 10.27
C ASN A 54 -2.41 -2.12 9.09
N LEU A 55 -2.63 -2.59 7.86
CA LEU A 55 -2.50 -1.75 6.67
C LEU A 55 -3.52 -0.61 6.60
N LEU A 56 -4.74 -0.84 7.10
CA LEU A 56 -5.80 0.16 7.18
C LEU A 56 -5.59 1.13 8.37
N GLY A 57 -5.04 0.64 9.48
CA GLY A 57 -4.73 1.43 10.67
C GLY A 57 -3.68 2.52 10.44
N MET A 58 -2.68 2.25 9.59
CA MET A 58 -1.63 3.21 9.20
C MET A 58 -2.13 4.36 8.29
N TRP A 59 -3.45 4.54 8.15
CA TRP A 59 -4.02 5.57 7.29
C TRP A 59 -3.61 6.99 7.69
N LYS A 60 -3.59 7.30 8.99
CA LYS A 60 -3.21 8.63 9.49
C LYS A 60 -1.79 9.00 9.09
N ASP A 61 -0.87 8.04 9.14
CA ASP A 61 0.53 8.24 8.75
C ASP A 61 0.65 8.46 7.25
N LYS A 62 -0.05 7.68 6.43
CA LYS A 62 -0.09 7.88 4.96
C LYS A 62 -0.61 9.26 4.57
N ILE A 63 -1.64 9.79 5.26
CA ILE A 63 -2.12 11.16 5.05
C ILE A 63 -1.02 12.15 5.42
N ARG A 64 -0.37 11.97 6.57
CA ARG A 64 0.64 12.90 7.05
C ARG A 64 1.81 13.00 6.08
N GLU A 65 2.33 11.86 5.64
CA GLU A 65 3.38 11.76 4.62
C GLU A 65 2.96 12.42 3.31
N TYR A 66 1.74 12.16 2.87
CA TYR A 66 1.16 12.78 1.68
C TYR A 66 1.15 14.32 1.79
N MET A 67 0.67 14.86 2.91
CA MET A 67 0.60 16.30 3.15
C MET A 67 2.00 16.94 3.17
N ILE A 68 2.96 16.28 3.83
CA ILE A 68 4.35 16.75 3.88
C ILE A 68 4.95 16.80 2.47
N LEU A 69 4.73 15.77 1.66
CA LEU A 69 5.26 15.72 0.30
C LEU A 69 4.65 16.80 -0.60
N ILE A 70 3.34 17.04 -0.50
CA ILE A 70 2.68 18.14 -1.20
C ILE A 70 3.28 19.48 -0.77
N GLU A 71 3.38 19.72 0.54
CA GLU A 71 3.83 21.00 1.05
C GLU A 71 5.28 21.31 0.66
N ARG A 72 6.16 20.31 0.68
CA ARG A 72 7.57 20.45 0.27
C ARG A 72 7.75 20.66 -1.22
N ASN A 73 6.79 20.23 -2.05
CA ASN A 73 6.90 20.24 -3.50
C ASN A 73 5.89 21.18 -4.20
N LYS A 74 5.10 21.95 -3.44
CA LYS A 74 4.06 22.84 -3.97
C LYS A 74 4.62 23.98 -4.83
N ASN A 75 5.80 24.50 -4.47
CA ASN A 75 6.43 25.63 -5.15
C ASN A 75 7.52 25.16 -6.13
N GLU A 76 8.32 24.19 -5.73
CA GLU A 76 9.50 23.71 -6.46
C GLU A 76 9.54 22.18 -6.38
N PHE A 77 9.87 21.51 -7.48
CA PHE A 77 9.98 20.06 -7.49
C PHE A 77 11.32 19.62 -6.86
N ARG A 78 11.24 18.85 -5.78
CA ARG A 78 12.36 18.41 -4.94
C ARG A 78 12.42 16.87 -4.92
N PRO A 79 13.10 16.23 -5.90
CA PRO A 79 13.09 14.78 -6.08
C PRO A 79 13.73 14.00 -4.92
N ASP A 80 14.66 14.64 -4.20
CA ASP A 80 15.29 14.12 -2.99
C ASP A 80 14.27 13.75 -1.90
N THR A 81 13.21 14.55 -1.75
CA THR A 81 12.16 14.31 -0.74
C THR A 81 11.35 13.03 -1.00
N PHE A 82 11.30 12.57 -2.25
CA PHE A 82 10.57 11.36 -2.64
C PHE A 82 11.39 10.07 -2.47
N LYS A 83 12.71 10.18 -2.29
CA LYS A 83 13.63 9.02 -2.27
C LYS A 83 13.19 7.94 -1.29
N ILE A 84 12.85 8.31 -0.06
CA ILE A 84 12.42 7.38 1.00
C ILE A 84 11.12 6.66 0.63
N PHE A 85 10.20 7.37 -0.06
CA PHE A 85 8.91 6.82 -0.45
C PHE A 85 8.99 5.91 -1.67
N MET A 86 10.01 6.05 -2.52
CA MET A 86 10.18 5.23 -3.71
C MET A 86 10.62 3.79 -3.40
N ASP A 87 11.09 3.54 -2.18
CA ASP A 87 11.59 2.25 -1.72
C ASP A 87 10.44 1.23 -1.58
N ALA A 88 9.40 1.60 -0.84
CA ALA A 88 8.26 0.74 -0.57
C ALA A 88 7.13 0.82 -1.62
N PRO A 89 6.40 -0.28 -1.90
CA PRO A 89 5.25 -0.26 -2.81
C PRO A 89 4.14 0.73 -2.42
N CYS A 90 3.87 0.88 -1.12
CA CYS A 90 2.90 1.83 -0.59
C CYS A 90 3.36 3.29 -0.78
N GLY A 91 4.63 3.60 -0.48
CA GLY A 91 5.21 4.92 -0.69
C GLY A 91 5.23 5.34 -2.16
N ARG A 92 5.44 4.39 -3.10
CA ARG A 92 5.32 4.65 -4.54
C ARG A 92 3.90 5.06 -4.93
N LYS A 93 2.86 4.48 -4.33
CA LYS A 93 1.47 4.91 -4.55
C LYS A 93 1.22 6.32 -4.02
N ILE A 94 1.77 6.66 -2.85
CA ILE A 94 1.71 8.03 -2.30
C ILE A 94 2.38 9.00 -3.27
N THR A 95 3.60 8.70 -3.71
CA THR A 95 4.37 9.51 -4.66
C THR A 95 3.60 9.78 -5.96
N LYS A 96 3.01 8.74 -6.57
CA LYS A 96 2.17 8.89 -7.76
C LYS A 96 0.97 9.81 -7.50
N ALA A 97 0.32 9.67 -6.34
CA ALA A 97 -0.82 10.50 -5.98
C ALA A 97 -0.41 11.96 -5.78
N VAL A 98 0.71 12.21 -5.09
CA VAL A 98 1.27 13.55 -4.88
C VAL A 98 1.59 14.22 -6.21
N LEU A 99 2.32 13.56 -7.09
CA LEU A 99 2.70 14.12 -8.40
C LEU A 99 1.49 14.43 -9.28
N LYS A 100 0.48 13.56 -9.26
CA LYS A 100 -0.78 13.80 -9.99
C LYS A 100 -1.48 15.07 -9.47
N ASP A 101 -1.50 15.27 -8.16
CA ASP A 101 -2.14 16.44 -7.54
C ASP A 101 -1.33 17.73 -7.70
N LEU A 102 0.00 17.63 -7.81
CA LEU A 102 0.86 18.76 -8.15
C LEU A 102 0.80 19.12 -9.65
N GLY A 103 0.05 18.36 -10.46
CA GLY A 103 0.00 18.55 -11.91
C GLY A 103 1.28 18.14 -12.63
N LYS A 104 2.12 17.30 -12.01
CA LYS A 104 3.42 16.84 -12.55
C LYS A 104 3.56 15.31 -12.64
N PRO A 105 2.58 14.58 -13.20
CA PRO A 105 2.63 13.11 -13.25
C PRO A 105 3.82 12.55 -14.04
N GLU A 106 4.33 13.28 -15.02
CA GLU A 106 5.48 12.94 -15.87
C GLU A 106 6.81 12.85 -15.09
N GLU A 107 6.96 13.64 -14.04
CA GLU A 107 8.14 13.65 -13.15
C GLU A 107 8.34 12.32 -12.43
N TYR A 108 7.32 11.46 -12.38
CA TYR A 108 7.43 10.14 -11.78
C TYR A 108 8.53 9.30 -12.47
N LYS A 109 8.78 9.51 -13.77
CA LYS A 109 9.86 8.83 -14.50
C LYS A 109 11.24 9.18 -13.93
N ASN A 110 11.43 10.44 -13.54
CA ASN A 110 12.67 10.93 -12.95
C ASN A 110 12.92 10.32 -11.56
N LEU A 111 11.85 9.94 -10.84
CA LEU A 111 11.96 9.29 -9.53
C LEU A 111 12.24 7.78 -9.62
N LEU A 112 12.06 7.14 -10.77
CA LEU A 112 12.30 5.69 -10.93
C LEU A 112 13.75 5.28 -10.66
N ILE A 113 14.69 6.22 -10.73
CA ILE A 113 16.10 6.02 -10.35
C ILE A 113 16.23 5.58 -8.89
N TYR A 114 15.29 5.97 -8.02
CA TYR A 114 15.27 5.61 -6.59
C TYR A 114 14.56 4.28 -6.32
N LYS A 115 14.01 3.62 -7.34
CA LYS A 115 13.35 2.33 -7.17
C LYS A 115 14.40 1.25 -6.85
N PRO A 116 14.28 0.51 -5.75
CA PRO A 116 15.20 -0.59 -5.45
C PRO A 116 15.13 -1.65 -6.55
N LYS A 117 16.29 -2.18 -6.93
CA LYS A 117 16.37 -3.35 -7.83
C LYS A 117 15.75 -4.55 -7.09
N LEU A 118 15.04 -5.42 -7.82
CA LEU A 118 14.29 -6.55 -7.25
C LEU A 118 15.10 -7.42 -6.26
N LYS A 119 16.41 -7.51 -6.47
CA LYS A 119 17.36 -8.22 -5.59
C LYS A 119 17.46 -7.67 -4.17
N ASN A 120 17.14 -6.40 -3.94
CA ASN A 120 17.22 -5.77 -2.62
C ASN A 120 15.89 -5.87 -1.87
N LEU A 121 14.77 -5.92 -2.59
CA LEU A 121 13.42 -5.98 -1.98
C LEU A 121 13.20 -7.26 -1.14
N ALA A 122 13.85 -8.37 -1.52
CA ALA A 122 13.79 -9.62 -0.76
C ALA A 122 14.59 -9.60 0.55
N ARG A 123 15.53 -8.65 0.69
CA ARG A 123 16.38 -8.52 1.88
C ARG A 123 15.71 -7.71 2.99
N ASP A 124 14.86 -6.74 2.62
CA ASP A 124 14.15 -5.85 3.56
C ASP A 124 12.78 -6.39 4.01
N LEU A 125 12.45 -7.63 3.61
CA LEU A 125 11.29 -8.41 4.08
C LEU A 125 11.69 -9.44 5.15
N CYS A 126 12.96 -9.44 5.61
CA CYS A 126 13.47 -10.21 6.75
C CYS A 126 13.68 -9.30 7.97
#